data_AF-A0AAP3EM53-F1
#
_entry.id   AF-A0AAP3EM53-F1
#
_cell.length_a   1.000
_cell.length_b   1.000
_cell.length_c   1.000
_cell.angle_alpha   90.00
_cell.angle_beta   90.00
_cell.angle_gamma   90.00
#
_symmetry.space_group_name_H-M   'P 1'
#
loop_
_entity.id
_entity.type
_entity.pdbx_description
1 polymer ?
#
loop_
_entity_poly.entity_id
_entity_poly.type
_entity_poly.pdbx_seq_one_letter_code
_entity_poly.pdbx_strand_id
1 'polypeptide(L)'
;KQKIKAVEPVRSARSPELLLQYRKVMKTVIQGEARLARLGDANPNALKEHKLLQNAKAKKDSLSEWSRRIYEGARYLDKLGRNVVSAQRELRELQEQRNALNGIRGLFRGADKREIDARILEQKSVLETAEHERNEFRNKLQQAESEWDKENAAFKRTEGYKYVGDLDRYREREIL
;
A
#
# COMPACT_ATOMS: atom_id res chain seq x y z
N LYS A 1 41.36 -41.79 -19.11
CA LYS A 1 40.39 -41.05 -19.96
C LYS A 1 39.06 -40.96 -19.20
N GLN A 2 38.80 -39.84 -18.53
CA GLN A 2 37.52 -39.61 -17.84
C GLN A 2 36.44 -39.28 -18.88
N LYS A 3 35.31 -40.01 -18.84
CA LYS A 3 34.13 -39.74 -19.66
C LYS A 3 33.38 -38.55 -19.07
N ILE A 4 33.37 -37.43 -19.76
CA ILE A 4 32.51 -36.27 -19.44
C ILE A 4 31.06 -36.72 -19.70
N LYS A 5 30.22 -36.77 -18.66
CA LYS A 5 28.77 -36.94 -18.80
C LYS A 5 28.22 -35.71 -19.52
N ALA A 6 27.45 -35.94 -20.58
CA ALA A 6 26.71 -34.88 -21.25
C ALA A 6 25.76 -34.22 -20.23
N VAL A 7 25.94 -32.92 -20.02
CA VAL A 7 25.01 -32.08 -19.26
C VAL A 7 23.75 -31.94 -20.11
N GLU A 8 22.62 -32.40 -19.60
CA GLU A 8 21.33 -32.16 -20.24
C GLU A 8 21.09 -30.65 -20.36
N PRO A 9 20.66 -30.14 -21.53
CA PRO A 9 20.31 -28.74 -21.65
C PRO A 9 19.10 -28.50 -20.76
N VAL A 10 19.26 -27.64 -19.74
CA VAL A 10 18.16 -27.09 -18.95
C VAL A 10 17.21 -26.41 -19.93
N ARG A 11 16.17 -27.12 -20.38
CA ARG A 11 15.06 -26.53 -21.12
C ARG A 11 14.37 -25.59 -20.15
N SER A 12 14.69 -24.30 -20.25
CA SER A 12 13.87 -23.22 -19.72
C SER A 12 12.50 -23.32 -20.40
N ALA A 13 11.64 -24.14 -19.82
CA ALA A 13 10.25 -24.27 -20.21
C ALA A 13 9.52 -23.02 -19.74
N ARG A 14 9.63 -21.92 -20.51
CA ARG A 14 8.56 -20.92 -20.52
C ARG A 14 7.29 -21.69 -20.87
N SER A 15 6.34 -21.75 -19.94
CA SER A 15 5.07 -22.47 -20.14
C SER A 15 4.50 -22.08 -21.51
N PRO A 16 4.16 -23.06 -22.38
CA PRO A 16 3.56 -22.78 -23.68
C PRO A 16 2.34 -21.86 -23.59
N GLU A 17 1.58 -21.91 -22.49
CA GLU A 17 0.46 -20.98 -22.24
C GLU A 17 0.93 -19.53 -22.08
N LEU A 18 2.01 -19.27 -21.33
CA LEU A 18 2.55 -17.91 -21.17
C LEU A 18 3.04 -17.32 -22.50
N LEU A 19 3.65 -18.14 -23.35
CA LEU A 19 4.06 -17.72 -24.70
C LEU A 19 2.86 -17.43 -25.60
N LEU A 20 1.79 -18.23 -25.49
CA LEU A 20 0.55 -18.00 -26.24
C LEU A 20 -0.14 -16.71 -25.79
N GLN A 21 -0.22 -16.47 -24.46
CA GLN A 21 -0.75 -15.23 -23.90
C GLN A 21 0.08 -14.03 -24.32
N TYR A 22 1.40 -14.12 -24.24
CA TYR A 22 2.31 -13.08 -24.71
C TYR A 22 2.10 -12.77 -26.19
N ARG A 23 2.02 -13.79 -27.07
CA ARG A 23 1.75 -13.59 -28.51
C ARG A 23 0.40 -12.92 -28.76
N LYS A 24 -0.63 -13.29 -28.01
CA LYS A 24 -1.97 -12.67 -28.11
C LYS A 24 -1.92 -11.19 -27.74
N VAL A 25 -1.26 -10.86 -26.62
CA VAL A 25 -1.05 -9.49 -26.16
C VAL A 25 -0.26 -8.68 -27.19
N MET A 26 0.86 -9.21 -27.69
CA MET A 26 1.68 -8.53 -28.70
C MET A 26 0.90 -8.25 -29.98
N LYS A 27 0.10 -9.20 -30.47
CA LYS A 27 -0.74 -8.99 -31.65
C LYS A 27 -1.76 -7.86 -31.42
N THR A 28 -2.38 -7.80 -30.24
CA THR A 28 -3.32 -6.71 -29.90
C THR A 28 -2.63 -5.35 -29.78
N VAL A 29 -1.41 -5.31 -29.23
CA VAL A 29 -0.61 -4.08 -29.13
C VAL A 29 -0.27 -3.55 -30.52
N ILE A 30 0.29 -4.40 -31.40
CA ILE A 30 0.66 -4.03 -32.77
C ILE A 30 -0.55 -3.54 -33.56
N GLN A 31 -1.71 -4.22 -33.43
CA GLN A 31 -2.94 -3.80 -34.08
C GLN A 31 -3.47 -2.47 -33.55
N GLY A 32 -3.32 -2.21 -32.25
CA GLY A 32 -3.65 -0.93 -31.62
C GLY A 32 -2.75 0.20 -32.14
N GLU A 33 -1.43 -0.03 -32.19
CA GLU A 33 -0.46 0.94 -32.71
C GLU A 33 -0.72 1.29 -34.18
N ALA A 34 -0.99 0.28 -35.03
CA ALA A 34 -1.33 0.50 -36.42
C ALA A 34 -2.64 1.29 -36.60
N ARG A 35 -3.64 1.08 -35.73
CA ARG A 35 -4.88 1.87 -35.72
C ARG A 35 -4.63 3.31 -35.30
N LEU A 36 -3.77 3.54 -34.30
CA LEU A 36 -3.41 4.87 -33.84
C LEU A 36 -2.60 5.65 -34.89
N ALA A 37 -1.69 4.99 -35.61
CA ALA A 37 -0.97 5.59 -36.72
C ALA A 37 -1.93 6.06 -37.82
N ARG A 38 -2.86 5.18 -38.26
CA ARG A 38 -3.88 5.54 -39.25
C ARG A 38 -4.82 6.66 -38.78
N LEU A 39 -5.17 6.68 -37.50
CA LEU A 39 -5.96 7.76 -36.90
C LEU A 39 -5.18 9.08 -36.91
N GLY A 40 -3.87 9.04 -36.64
CA GLY A 40 -2.98 10.19 -36.71
C GLY A 40 -2.85 10.76 -38.12
N ASP A 41 -2.69 9.90 -39.12
CA ASP A 41 -2.59 10.29 -40.53
C ASP A 41 -3.91 10.88 -41.05
N ALA A 42 -5.05 10.33 -40.63
CA ALA A 42 -6.38 10.77 -41.07
C ALA A 42 -6.90 11.99 -40.29
N ASN A 43 -6.61 12.09 -38.98
CA ASN A 43 -7.05 13.18 -38.12
C ASN A 43 -6.12 13.34 -36.89
N PRO A 44 -5.11 14.22 -36.98
CA PRO A 44 -4.17 14.47 -35.89
C PRO A 44 -4.84 14.91 -34.59
N ASN A 45 -5.96 15.64 -34.66
CA ASN A 45 -6.70 16.09 -33.48
C ASN A 45 -7.38 14.91 -32.78
N ALA A 46 -8.01 13.99 -33.52
CA ALA A 46 -8.61 12.79 -32.94
C ALA A 46 -7.55 11.89 -32.26
N LEU A 47 -6.34 11.78 -32.83
CA LEU A 47 -5.23 11.07 -32.18
C LEU A 47 -4.77 11.78 -30.90
N LYS A 48 -4.69 13.12 -30.92
CA LYS A 48 -4.36 13.92 -29.73
C LYS A 48 -5.40 13.68 -28.62
N GLU A 49 -6.69 13.75 -28.94
CA GLU A 49 -7.78 13.54 -27.98
C GLU A 49 -7.79 12.11 -27.43
N HIS A 50 -7.60 11.10 -28.28
CA HIS A 50 -7.50 9.70 -27.84
C HIS A 50 -6.33 9.48 -26.87
N LYS A 51 -5.16 10.06 -27.15
CA LYS A 51 -4.01 9.99 -26.23
C LYS A 51 -4.29 10.69 -24.91
N LEU A 52 -4.94 11.85 -24.94
CA LEU A 52 -5.35 12.57 -23.72
C LEU A 52 -6.34 11.75 -22.88
N LEU A 53 -7.33 11.11 -23.50
CA LEU A 53 -8.28 10.22 -22.83
C LEU A 53 -7.58 9.02 -22.18
N GLN A 54 -6.67 8.35 -22.89
CA GLN A 54 -5.91 7.22 -22.34
C GLN A 54 -5.05 7.64 -21.15
N ASN A 55 -4.34 8.76 -21.27
CA ASN A 55 -3.51 9.30 -20.19
C ASN A 55 -4.37 9.71 -18.99
N ALA A 56 -5.54 10.33 -19.22
CA ALA A 56 -6.48 10.69 -18.17
C ALA A 56 -7.03 9.47 -17.44
N LYS A 57 -7.37 8.39 -18.18
CA LYS A 57 -7.79 7.12 -17.60
C LYS A 57 -6.70 6.51 -16.72
N ALA A 58 -5.48 6.37 -17.24
CA ALA A 58 -4.36 5.82 -16.50
C ALA A 58 -4.04 6.62 -15.23
N LYS A 59 -4.04 7.96 -15.32
CA LYS A 59 -3.82 8.85 -14.17
C LYS A 59 -4.94 8.75 -13.13
N LYS A 60 -6.20 8.70 -13.56
CA LYS A 60 -7.35 8.51 -12.68
C LYS A 60 -7.30 7.18 -11.93
N ASP A 61 -6.99 6.09 -12.64
CA ASP A 61 -6.87 4.76 -12.04
C ASP A 61 -5.72 4.73 -11.01
N SER A 62 -4.56 5.31 -11.36
CA SER A 62 -3.42 5.43 -10.45
C SER A 62 -3.74 6.24 -9.19
N LEU A 63 -4.39 7.40 -9.33
CA LEU A 63 -4.82 8.21 -8.19
C LEU A 63 -5.88 7.51 -7.34
N SER A 64 -6.77 6.72 -7.96
CA SER A 64 -7.79 5.95 -7.23
C SER A 64 -7.17 4.82 -6.41
N GLU A 65 -6.19 4.11 -6.98
CA GLU A 65 -5.44 3.08 -6.26
C GLU A 65 -4.64 3.68 -5.10
N TRP A 66 -3.98 4.82 -5.32
CA TRP A 66 -3.26 5.52 -4.25
C TRP A 66 -4.21 5.96 -3.13
N SER A 67 -5.35 6.56 -3.46
CA SER A 67 -6.39 6.92 -2.47
C SER A 67 -6.85 5.69 -1.68
N ARG A 68 -7.09 4.55 -2.35
CA ARG A 68 -7.42 3.29 -1.67
C ARG A 68 -6.33 2.85 -0.68
N ARG A 69 -5.05 2.93 -1.06
CA ARG A 69 -3.93 2.58 -0.16
C ARG A 69 -3.85 3.52 1.04
N ILE A 70 -4.16 4.81 0.88
CA ILE A 70 -4.27 5.76 1.99
C ILE A 70 -5.39 5.32 2.96
N TYR A 71 -6.57 4.97 2.43
CA TYR A 71 -7.67 4.45 3.26
C TYR A 71 -7.30 3.17 4.02
N GLU A 72 -6.61 2.23 3.37
CA GLU A 72 -6.10 1.02 4.04
C GLU A 72 -5.05 1.38 5.10
N GLY A 73 -4.18 2.36 4.81
CA GLY A 73 -3.22 2.92 5.76
C GLY A 73 -3.90 3.51 6.99
N ALA A 74 -4.98 4.27 6.84
CA ALA A 74 -5.74 4.81 7.97
C ALA A 74 -6.29 3.71 8.89
N ARG A 75 -6.77 2.59 8.32
CA ARG A 75 -7.19 1.42 9.11
C ARG A 75 -6.04 0.77 9.86
N TYR A 76 -4.86 0.71 9.24
CA TYR A 76 -3.66 0.20 9.91
C TYR A 76 -3.21 1.11 11.06
N LEU A 77 -3.26 2.44 10.85
CA LEU A 77 -2.96 3.41 11.91
C LEU A 77 -3.90 3.26 13.12
N ASP A 78 -5.19 2.97 12.87
CA ASP A 78 -6.15 2.66 13.94
C ASP A 78 -5.76 1.39 14.73
N LYS A 79 -5.29 0.34 14.04
CA LYS A 79 -4.75 -0.87 14.69
C LYS A 79 -3.54 -0.54 15.58
N LEU A 80 -2.60 0.28 15.08
CA LEU A 80 -1.46 0.73 15.90
C LEU A 80 -1.91 1.55 17.11
N GLY A 81 -2.92 2.40 16.94
CA GLY A 81 -3.55 3.13 18.05
C GLY A 81 -4.11 2.20 19.13
N ARG A 82 -4.77 1.10 18.74
CA ARG A 82 -5.25 0.07 19.66
C ARG A 82 -4.11 -0.63 20.41
N ASN A 83 -2.99 -0.92 19.74
CA ASN A 83 -1.82 -1.51 20.39
C ASN A 83 -1.24 -0.59 21.49
N VAL A 84 -1.13 0.71 21.21
CA VAL A 84 -0.69 1.70 22.20
C VAL A 84 -1.64 1.71 23.41
N VAL A 85 -2.95 1.74 23.18
CA VAL A 85 -3.95 1.73 24.28
C VAL A 85 -3.84 0.44 25.12
N SER A 86 -3.66 -0.72 24.48
CA SER A 86 -3.45 -1.98 25.19
C SER A 86 -2.17 -1.95 26.04
N ALA A 87 -1.05 -1.48 25.48
CA ALA A 87 0.21 -1.39 26.20
C ALA A 87 0.14 -0.42 27.39
N GLN A 88 -0.57 0.70 27.24
CA GLN A 88 -0.84 1.66 28.33
C GLN A 88 -1.68 1.03 29.44
N ARG A 89 -2.70 0.23 29.08
CA ARG A 89 -3.54 -0.47 30.04
C ARG A 89 -2.74 -1.47 30.88
N GLU A 90 -1.96 -2.32 30.22
CA GLU A 90 -1.10 -3.31 30.89
C GLU A 90 -0.09 -2.62 31.81
N LEU A 91 0.51 -1.51 31.38
CA LEU A 91 1.42 -0.73 32.22
C LEU A 91 0.70 -0.18 33.48
N ARG A 92 -0.53 0.32 33.32
CA ARG A 92 -1.33 0.79 34.46
C ARG A 92 -1.65 -0.36 35.42
N GLU A 93 -2.07 -1.52 34.92
CA GLU A 93 -2.36 -2.69 35.75
C GLU A 93 -1.14 -3.15 36.56
N LEU A 94 0.05 -3.18 35.93
CA LEU A 94 1.30 -3.48 36.63
C LEU A 94 1.65 -2.44 37.71
N GLN A 95 1.41 -1.15 37.42
CA GLN A 95 1.61 -0.08 38.41
C GLN A 95 0.64 -0.18 39.59
N GLU A 96 -0.62 -0.54 39.33
CA GLU A 96 -1.63 -0.77 40.37
C GLU A 96 -1.25 -1.98 41.24
N GLN A 97 -0.80 -3.09 40.64
CA GLN A 97 -0.27 -4.24 41.36
C GLN A 97 0.92 -3.86 42.24
N ARG A 98 1.89 -3.11 41.68
CA ARG A 98 3.05 -2.61 42.42
C ARG A 98 2.65 -1.75 43.63
N ASN A 99 1.63 -0.91 43.46
CA ASN A 99 1.13 -0.06 44.55
C ASN A 99 0.41 -0.88 45.62
N ALA A 100 -0.40 -1.86 45.24
CA ALA A 100 -1.04 -2.79 46.18
C ALA A 100 -0.01 -3.56 47.02
N LEU A 101 1.09 -4.03 46.40
CA LEU A 101 2.19 -4.69 47.11
C LEU A 101 2.93 -3.80 48.10
N ASN A 102 2.95 -2.48 47.87
CA ASN A 102 3.54 -1.54 48.82
C ASN A 102 2.60 -1.23 50.00
N GLY A 103 1.28 -1.34 49.81
CA GLY A 103 0.29 -1.18 50.87
C GLY A 103 0.25 -2.34 51.86
N ILE A 104 0.67 -3.54 51.45
CA ILE A 104 0.65 -4.74 52.29
C ILE A 104 2.02 -4.90 52.99
N ARG A 105 2.13 -4.35 54.20
CA ARG A 105 3.37 -4.36 55.00
C ARG A 105 3.68 -5.78 55.50
N GLY A 106 4.82 -6.35 55.07
CA GLY A 106 5.40 -7.57 55.68
C GLY A 106 5.03 -8.92 55.05
N LEU A 107 4.16 -8.98 54.04
CA LEU A 107 3.71 -10.26 53.43
C LEU A 107 4.46 -10.67 52.16
N PHE A 108 5.09 -9.75 51.44
CA PHE A 108 5.76 -10.03 50.16
C PHE A 108 7.28 -9.99 50.25
N ARG A 109 7.96 -10.91 49.56
CA ARG A 109 9.43 -10.99 49.56
C ARG A 109 10.00 -9.88 48.66
N GLY A 110 11.22 -9.43 48.95
CA GLY A 110 11.91 -8.45 48.10
C GLY A 110 12.16 -8.93 46.65
N ALA A 111 12.00 -10.23 46.37
CA ALA A 111 12.03 -10.78 45.01
C ALA A 111 10.79 -10.37 44.20
N ASP A 112 9.59 -10.53 44.77
CA ASP A 112 8.30 -10.25 44.10
C ASP A 112 8.18 -8.77 43.67
N LYS A 113 8.71 -7.85 44.50
CA LYS A 113 8.74 -6.42 44.17
C LYS A 113 9.67 -6.12 42.99
N ARG A 114 10.86 -6.75 42.97
CA ARG A 114 11.83 -6.57 41.89
C ARG A 114 11.33 -7.16 40.57
N GLU A 115 10.59 -8.25 40.62
CA GLU A 115 9.97 -8.86 39.44
C GLU A 115 8.92 -7.93 38.82
N ILE A 116 8.02 -7.34 39.63
CA ILE A 116 7.04 -6.38 39.11
C ILE A 116 7.70 -5.09 38.60
N ASP A 117 8.72 -4.58 39.29
CA ASP A 117 9.47 -3.41 38.81
C ASP A 117 10.16 -3.72 37.46
N ALA A 118 10.70 -4.93 37.27
CA ALA A 118 11.28 -5.36 36.00
C ALA A 118 10.22 -5.45 34.88
N ARG A 119 9.05 -6.03 35.16
CA ARG A 119 7.92 -6.07 34.21
C ARG A 119 7.41 -4.69 33.85
N ILE A 120 7.37 -3.74 34.79
CA ILE A 120 7.01 -2.34 34.51
C ILE A 120 8.01 -1.70 33.55
N LEU A 121 9.31 -1.95 33.74
CA LEU A 121 10.36 -1.44 32.84
C LEU A 121 10.24 -2.03 31.43
N GLU A 122 10.03 -3.33 31.33
CA GLU A 122 9.77 -4.01 30.06
C GLU A 122 8.54 -3.44 29.36
N GLN A 123 7.42 -3.30 30.08
CA GLN A 123 6.18 -2.78 29.52
C GLN A 123 6.29 -1.31 29.08
N LYS A 124 7.11 -0.50 29.77
CA LYS A 124 7.42 0.87 29.30
C LYS A 124 8.15 0.86 27.96
N SER A 125 9.10 -0.05 27.77
CA SER A 125 9.82 -0.20 26.51
C SER A 125 8.91 -0.66 25.37
N VAL A 126 7.98 -1.59 25.66
CA VAL A 126 6.93 -2.00 24.71
C VAL A 126 6.05 -0.82 24.30
N LEU A 127 5.61 -0.02 25.28
CA LEU A 127 4.79 1.17 25.02
C LEU A 127 5.54 2.19 24.16
N GLU A 128 6.79 2.49 24.48
CA GLU A 128 7.62 3.42 23.72
C GLU A 128 7.79 2.96 22.27
N THR A 129 8.02 1.66 22.06
CA THR A 129 8.11 1.07 20.72
C THR A 129 6.81 1.22 19.95
N ALA A 130 5.67 0.89 20.57
CA ALA A 130 4.36 1.00 19.94
C ALA A 130 3.99 2.47 19.60
N GLU A 131 4.31 3.41 20.49
CA GLU A 131 4.10 4.84 20.25
C GLU A 131 4.98 5.36 19.11
N HIS A 132 6.25 4.94 19.08
CA HIS A 132 7.18 5.28 18.02
C HIS A 132 6.70 4.75 16.66
N GLU A 133 6.37 3.46 16.55
CA GLU A 133 5.85 2.84 15.32
C GLU A 133 4.59 3.56 14.81
N ARG A 134 3.64 3.84 15.72
CA ARG A 134 2.40 4.57 15.39
C ARG A 134 2.71 5.97 14.86
N ASN A 135 3.62 6.70 15.50
CA ASN A 135 3.95 8.06 15.11
C ASN A 135 4.70 8.11 13.77
N GLU A 136 5.67 7.21 13.56
CA GLU A 136 6.34 7.09 12.26
C GLU A 136 5.36 6.79 11.14
N PHE A 137 4.46 5.82 11.36
CA PHE A 137 3.48 5.45 10.35
C PHE A 137 2.50 6.59 10.07
N ARG A 138 2.05 7.31 11.11
CA ARG A 138 1.20 8.50 10.97
C ARG A 138 1.87 9.56 10.10
N ASN A 139 3.14 9.86 10.34
CA ASN A 139 3.88 10.85 9.57
C ASN A 139 4.00 10.45 8.09
N LYS A 140 4.32 9.18 7.82
CA LYS A 140 4.37 8.62 6.46
C LYS A 140 3.01 8.69 5.76
N LEU A 141 1.93 8.37 6.47
CA LEU A 141 0.56 8.44 5.93
C LEU A 141 0.16 9.88 5.60
N GLN A 142 0.43 10.83 6.50
CA GLN A 142 0.16 12.25 6.26
C GLN A 142 0.96 12.80 5.07
N GLN A 143 2.20 12.36 4.90
CA GLN A 143 3.00 12.70 3.72
C GLN A 143 2.35 12.15 2.45
N ALA A 144 1.94 10.88 2.45
CA ALA A 144 1.28 10.26 1.31
C ALA A 144 -0.06 10.95 0.95
N GLU A 145 -0.84 11.36 1.94
CA GLU A 145 -2.06 12.17 1.76
C GLU A 145 -1.74 13.52 1.10
N SER A 146 -0.73 14.23 1.60
CA SER A 146 -0.33 15.52 1.05
C SER A 146 0.18 15.41 -0.40
N GLU A 147 0.95 14.36 -0.70
CA GLU A 147 1.45 14.10 -2.05
C GLU A 147 0.31 13.73 -3.00
N TRP A 148 -0.64 12.91 -2.54
CA TRP A 148 -1.84 12.57 -3.31
C TRP A 148 -2.68 13.82 -3.62
N ASP A 149 -2.89 14.71 -2.63
CA ASP A 149 -3.63 15.96 -2.83
C ASP A 149 -2.95 16.86 -3.87
N LYS A 150 -1.63 16.98 -3.82
CA LYS A 150 -0.84 17.75 -4.80
C LYS A 150 -0.97 17.16 -6.20
N GLU A 151 -0.77 15.84 -6.36
CA GLU A 151 -0.84 15.17 -7.66
C GLU A 151 -2.27 15.22 -8.23
N ASN A 152 -3.30 15.04 -7.39
CA ASN A 152 -4.69 15.15 -7.80
C ASN A 152 -5.04 16.59 -8.24
N ALA A 153 -4.57 17.60 -7.50
CA ALA A 153 -4.75 19.00 -7.89
C ALA A 153 -3.99 19.35 -9.18
N ALA A 154 -2.79 18.78 -9.40
CA ALA A 154 -2.06 18.92 -10.64
C ALA A 154 -2.81 18.26 -11.80
N PHE A 155 -3.32 17.05 -11.61
CA PHE A 155 -4.11 16.33 -12.61
C PHE A 155 -5.35 17.11 -13.03
N LYS A 156 -6.10 17.70 -12.08
CA LYS A 156 -7.27 18.56 -12.34
C LYS A 156 -7.00 19.75 -13.27
N ARG A 157 -5.75 20.21 -13.36
CA ARG A 157 -5.34 21.32 -14.23
C ARG A 157 -4.90 20.87 -15.63
N THR A 158 -4.80 19.57 -15.89
CA THR A 158 -4.36 19.04 -17.19
C THR A 158 -5.49 19.08 -18.22
N GLU A 159 -5.14 19.24 -19.51
CA GLU A 159 -6.09 19.18 -20.63
C GLU A 159 -6.87 17.84 -20.67
N GLY A 160 -6.27 16.76 -20.13
CA GLY A 160 -6.89 15.45 -20.06
C GLY A 160 -8.00 15.33 -19.01
N TYR A 161 -8.05 16.22 -18.00
CA TYR A 161 -9.04 16.12 -16.92
C TYR A 161 -10.49 16.28 -17.41
N LYS A 162 -10.70 17.01 -18.51
CA LYS A 162 -12.04 17.18 -19.11
C LYS A 162 -12.70 15.85 -19.48
N TYR A 163 -11.91 14.82 -19.75
CA TYR A 163 -12.40 13.48 -20.09
C TYR A 163 -12.72 12.60 -18.88
N VAL A 164 -12.45 13.05 -17.64
CA VAL A 164 -12.73 12.28 -16.43
C VAL A 164 -14.23 12.02 -16.27
N GLY A 165 -15.07 13.02 -16.55
CA GLY A 165 -16.54 12.87 -16.49
C GLY A 165 -17.11 11.96 -17.59
N ASP A 166 -16.41 11.82 -18.71
CA ASP A 166 -16.77 10.84 -19.75
C ASP A 166 -16.42 9.42 -19.28
N LEU A 167 -15.27 9.25 -18.63
CA LEU A 167 -14.86 7.97 -18.04
C LEU A 167 -15.80 7.49 -16.93
N ASP A 168 -16.36 8.39 -16.12
CA ASP A 168 -17.36 8.03 -15.10
C ASP A 168 -18.65 7.49 -15.73
N ARG A 169 -19.15 8.15 -16.78
CA ARG A 169 -20.36 7.74 -17.51
C ARG A 169 -20.22 6.40 -18.25
N TYR A 170 -19.02 6.06 -18.73
CA TYR A 170 -18.75 4.75 -19.33
C TYR A 170 -18.77 3.62 -18.28
N ARG A 171 -18.31 3.89 -17.06
CA ARG A 171 -18.28 2.90 -15.97
C ARG A 171 -19.67 2.54 -15.45
N GLU A 172 -20.58 3.52 -15.38
CA GLU A 172 -21.98 3.31 -14.97
C GLU A 172 -22.77 2.42 -15.95
N ARG A 173 -22.38 2.37 -17.23
CA ARG A 173 -23.03 1.53 -18.25
C ARG A 173 -22.54 0.08 -18.29
N GLU A 174 -21.40 -0.24 -17.67
CA GLU A 174 -20.91 -1.63 -17.56
C GLU A 174 -21.44 -2.36 -16.31
N ILE A 175 -22.05 -1.62 -15.37
CA ILE A 175 -22.58 -2.16 -14.10
C ILE A 175 -24.11 -2.40 -14.16
N LEU A 176 -24.77 -1.91 -15.21
CA LEU A 176 -26.20 -2.14 -15.51
C LEU A 176 -26.36 -3.22 -16.58
#